data_AF-A0AAW0W8Y4-F1
#
_entry.id   AF-A0AAW0W8Y4-F1
#
_cell.length_a   1.000
_cell.length_b   1.000
_cell.length_c   1.000
_cell.angle_alpha   90.00
_cell.angle_beta   90.00
_cell.angle_gamma   90.00
#
_symmetry.space_group_name_H-M   'P 1'
#
loop_
_entity.id
_entity.type
_entity.pdbx_description
1 polymer ?
#
loop_
_entity_poly.entity_id
_entity_poly.type
_entity_poly.pdbx_seq_one_letter_code
_entity_poly.pdbx_strand_id
1 'polypeptide(L)'
;QAYVTIHSFGQYILHPWGYTASVIRSNAGRLGTVGTGMAEAILAGEQVTYMVGSPGELLYPASGASDDYAAGVGDIPLVYTLELRDTGAAGFILPKELIRPTINDAWLAIKYLGNHVIQTSLRDSGNEQITATNSAEEESVVTIEPDASPAVMGEAVLVEREETTEAA
;
A
#
# COMPACT_ATOMS: atom_id res chain seq x y z
N GLN A 1 6.58 4.35 -8.59
CA GLN A 1 6.13 4.87 -7.27
C GLN A 1 4.64 5.22 -7.29
N ALA A 2 4.15 6.10 -8.18
CA ALA A 2 2.71 6.25 -8.42
C ALA A 2 2.40 6.79 -9.84
N TYR A 3 1.17 6.61 -10.32
CA TYR A 3 0.59 7.20 -11.53
C TYR A 3 -0.80 7.78 -11.20
N VAL A 4 -1.09 8.97 -11.70
CA VAL A 4 -2.41 9.61 -11.54
C VAL A 4 -2.84 10.18 -12.89
N THR A 5 -4.03 9.82 -13.35
CA THR A 5 -4.73 10.51 -14.44
C THR A 5 -5.92 11.28 -13.88
N ILE A 6 -6.22 12.45 -14.46
CA ILE A 6 -7.20 13.39 -13.92
C ILE A 6 -8.26 13.67 -14.97
N HIS A 7 -9.51 13.50 -14.57
CA HIS A 7 -10.72 13.56 -15.37
C HIS A 7 -11.81 14.35 -14.63
N SER A 8 -12.94 14.54 -15.30
CA SER A 8 -14.21 14.93 -14.68
C SER A 8 -15.33 14.21 -15.43
N PHE A 9 -16.49 13.94 -14.84
CA PHE A 9 -16.95 14.31 -13.50
C PHE A 9 -17.44 13.06 -12.75
N GLY A 10 -17.61 13.18 -11.42
CA GLY A 10 -18.29 12.16 -10.63
C GLY A 10 -17.88 12.11 -9.16
N GLN A 11 -16.80 12.79 -8.79
CA GLN A 11 -16.18 12.70 -7.46
C GLN A 11 -15.76 11.27 -7.10
N TYR A 12 -14.95 10.66 -7.97
CA TYR A 12 -14.38 9.33 -7.77
C TYR A 12 -12.85 9.36 -7.67
N ILE A 13 -12.31 8.47 -6.84
CA ILE A 13 -10.90 8.08 -6.83
C ILE A 13 -10.86 6.61 -7.22
N LEU A 14 -10.68 6.36 -8.51
CA LEU A 14 -10.74 5.03 -9.08
C LEU A 14 -9.35 4.39 -9.08
N HIS A 15 -9.30 3.07 -8.95
CA HIS A 15 -8.07 2.31 -9.13
C HIS A 15 -8.31 1.08 -10.02
N PRO A 16 -7.27 0.54 -10.67
CA PRO A 16 -7.41 -0.63 -11.54
C PRO A 16 -8.07 -1.84 -10.84
N TRP A 17 -8.71 -2.74 -11.59
CA TRP A 17 -8.85 -2.72 -13.06
C TRP A 17 -10.09 -1.99 -13.54
N GLY A 18 -9.97 -1.25 -14.64
CA GLY A 18 -11.09 -0.65 -15.36
C GLY A 18 -11.71 -1.59 -16.39
N TYR A 19 -10.91 -2.42 -17.06
CA TYR A 19 -11.38 -3.27 -18.17
C TYR A 19 -12.28 -4.44 -17.77
N THR A 20 -12.37 -4.79 -16.48
CA THR A 20 -13.14 -5.94 -15.98
C THR A 20 -13.56 -5.74 -14.53
N ALA A 21 -14.73 -6.27 -14.18
CA ALA A 21 -15.20 -6.37 -12.79
C ALA A 21 -14.86 -7.73 -12.15
N SER A 22 -14.37 -8.70 -12.92
CA SER A 22 -14.16 -10.07 -12.45
C SER A 22 -12.73 -10.38 -12.02
N VAL A 23 -11.80 -9.46 -12.24
CA VAL A 23 -10.39 -9.63 -11.86
C VAL A 23 -10.03 -8.57 -10.85
N ILE A 24 -9.51 -9.01 -9.70
CA ILE A 24 -9.02 -8.13 -8.65
C ILE A 24 -7.50 -8.12 -8.74
N ARG A 25 -6.90 -6.93 -8.77
CA ARG A 25 -5.45 -6.80 -8.73
C ARG A 25 -4.92 -7.27 -7.38
N SER A 26 -3.76 -7.94 -7.37
CA SER A 26 -3.15 -8.51 -6.16
C SER A 26 -2.96 -7.50 -5.01
N ASN A 27 -2.77 -6.22 -5.33
CA ASN A 27 -2.61 -5.15 -4.34
C ASN A 27 -3.84 -4.22 -4.21
N ALA A 28 -5.03 -4.64 -4.67
CA ALA A 28 -6.25 -3.85 -4.61
C ALA A 28 -6.58 -3.36 -3.19
N GLY A 29 -6.33 -4.17 -2.16
CA GLY A 29 -6.50 -3.75 -0.76
C GLY A 29 -5.66 -2.53 -0.39
N ARG A 30 -4.38 -2.51 -0.82
CA ARG A 30 -3.50 -1.34 -0.61
C ARG A 30 -3.99 -0.13 -1.39
N LEU A 31 -4.43 -0.34 -2.64
CA LEU A 31 -4.97 0.73 -3.48
C LEU A 31 -6.20 1.38 -2.83
N GLY A 32 -7.12 0.55 -2.30
CA GLY A 32 -8.30 0.99 -1.57
C GLY A 32 -7.94 1.79 -0.31
N THR A 33 -7.06 1.28 0.55
CA THR A 33 -6.62 1.99 1.76
C THR A 33 -6.02 3.36 1.46
N VAL A 34 -5.11 3.44 0.50
CA VAL A 34 -4.46 4.72 0.13
C VAL A 34 -5.44 5.66 -0.56
N GLY A 35 -6.33 5.14 -1.41
CA GLY A 35 -7.41 5.91 -2.04
C GLY A 35 -8.39 6.50 -1.02
N THR A 36 -8.78 5.73 0.01
CA THR A 36 -9.59 6.24 1.13
C THR A 36 -8.90 7.38 1.85
N GLY A 37 -7.59 7.26 2.12
CA GLY A 37 -6.83 8.37 2.72
C GLY A 37 -6.77 9.62 1.84
N MET A 38 -6.72 9.46 0.52
CA MET A 38 -6.86 10.59 -0.43
C MET A 38 -8.25 11.24 -0.33
N ALA A 39 -9.32 10.44 -0.28
CA ALA A 39 -10.69 10.95 -0.14
C ALA A 39 -10.92 11.65 1.22
N GLU A 40 -10.37 11.10 2.31
CA GLU A 40 -10.42 11.72 3.64
C GLU A 40 -9.68 13.06 3.68
N ALA A 41 -8.55 13.19 2.97
CA ALA A 41 -7.83 14.45 2.85
C ALA A 41 -8.65 15.52 2.13
N ILE A 42 -9.40 15.15 1.08
CA ILE A 42 -10.36 16.05 0.42
C ILE A 42 -11.47 16.44 1.40
N LEU A 43 -12.09 15.46 2.06
CA LEU A 43 -13.19 15.71 2.99
C LEU A 43 -12.79 16.69 4.10
N ALA A 44 -11.59 16.52 4.68
CA ALA A 44 -11.09 17.39 5.74
C ALA A 44 -10.82 18.83 5.27
N GLY A 45 -10.41 19.05 4.02
CA GLY A 45 -10.07 20.37 3.50
C GLY A 45 -11.23 21.11 2.83
N GLU A 46 -12.06 20.38 2.08
CA GLU A 46 -13.05 20.94 1.15
C GLU A 46 -14.48 20.51 1.48
N GLN A 47 -14.68 19.63 2.47
CA GLN A 47 -16.00 19.16 2.95
C GLN A 47 -16.85 18.52 1.84
N VAL A 48 -16.20 17.91 0.85
CA VAL A 48 -16.84 17.11 -0.21
C VAL A 48 -16.37 15.66 -0.15
N THR A 49 -17.27 14.74 -0.48
CA THR A 49 -17.00 13.30 -0.44
C THR A 49 -16.65 12.78 -1.81
N TYR A 50 -15.58 12.01 -1.88
CA TYR A 50 -15.21 11.23 -3.05
C TYR A 50 -15.39 9.73 -2.76
N MET A 51 -15.91 8.98 -3.73
CA MET A 51 -16.04 7.53 -3.64
C MET A 51 -14.78 6.85 -4.17
N VAL A 52 -14.35 5.75 -3.52
CA VAL A 52 -13.12 5.02 -3.85
C VAL A 52 -13.47 3.59 -4.26
N GLY A 53 -12.89 3.10 -5.35
CA GLY A 53 -13.08 1.71 -5.80
C GLY A 53 -12.61 1.46 -7.22
N SER A 54 -12.88 0.27 -7.76
CA SER A 54 -12.58 -0.01 -9.17
C SER A 54 -13.70 0.48 -10.10
N PRO A 55 -13.39 0.92 -11.35
CA PRO A 55 -14.42 1.28 -12.31
C PRO A 55 -15.38 0.12 -12.61
N GLY A 56 -14.90 -1.12 -12.62
CA GLY A 56 -15.75 -2.31 -12.81
C GLY A 56 -16.82 -2.49 -11.72
N GLU A 57 -16.58 -2.00 -10.51
CA GLU A 57 -17.54 -2.05 -9.39
C GLU A 57 -18.41 -0.81 -9.30
N LEU A 58 -17.83 0.38 -9.49
CA LEU A 58 -18.50 1.66 -9.25
C LEU A 58 -19.18 2.25 -10.49
N LEU A 59 -18.69 1.90 -11.68
CA LEU A 59 -19.11 2.49 -12.95
C LEU A 59 -19.48 1.36 -13.94
N TYR A 60 -18.62 1.13 -14.93
CA TYR A 60 -18.77 0.13 -15.96
C TYR A 60 -17.38 -0.31 -16.45
N PRO A 61 -17.25 -1.55 -16.96
CA PRO A 61 -15.99 -1.99 -17.56
C PRO A 61 -15.60 -1.17 -18.79
N ALA A 62 -14.36 -0.69 -18.85
CA ALA A 62 -13.81 0.08 -19.96
C ALA A 62 -12.36 -0.32 -20.25
N SER A 63 -12.06 -0.77 -21.48
CA SER A 63 -10.73 -1.22 -21.88
C SER A 63 -9.89 -0.10 -22.51
N GLY A 64 -8.56 -0.17 -22.35
CA GLY A 64 -7.60 0.68 -23.06
C GLY A 64 -7.31 2.02 -22.37
N ALA A 65 -7.78 2.19 -21.14
CA ALA A 65 -7.48 3.35 -20.31
C ALA A 65 -6.02 3.35 -19.85
N SER A 66 -5.48 4.54 -19.59
CA SER A 66 -4.06 4.74 -19.28
C SER A 66 -3.67 4.23 -17.89
N ASP A 67 -4.61 4.20 -16.95
CA ASP A 67 -4.46 3.60 -15.62
C ASP A 67 -4.25 2.08 -15.70
N ASP A 68 -5.08 1.37 -16.47
CA ASP A 68 -4.89 -0.07 -16.70
C ASP A 68 -3.55 -0.37 -17.40
N TYR A 69 -3.15 0.44 -18.38
CA TYR A 69 -1.83 0.31 -19.00
C TYR A 69 -0.69 0.55 -17.99
N ALA A 70 -0.78 1.61 -17.19
CA ALA A 70 0.20 1.94 -16.17
C ALA A 70 0.34 0.83 -15.11
N ALA A 71 -0.77 0.19 -14.73
CA ALA A 71 -0.77 -0.89 -13.75
C ALA A 71 -0.31 -2.23 -14.32
N GLY A 72 -0.65 -2.53 -15.58
CA GLY A 72 -0.32 -3.80 -16.23
C GLY A 72 1.06 -3.81 -16.87
N VAL A 73 1.29 -2.92 -17.84
CA VAL A 73 2.56 -2.87 -18.59
C VAL A 73 3.61 -2.06 -17.85
N GLY A 74 3.20 -0.94 -17.24
CA GLY A 74 4.12 -0.07 -16.49
C GLY A 74 4.52 -0.62 -15.12
N ASP A 75 3.85 -1.69 -14.65
CA ASP A 75 3.99 -2.28 -13.31
C ASP A 75 4.01 -1.23 -12.18
N ILE A 76 3.23 -0.15 -12.34
CA ILE A 76 3.21 0.92 -11.35
C ILE A 76 2.37 0.46 -10.14
N PRO A 77 2.90 0.54 -8.91
CA PRO A 77 2.23 -0.05 -7.75
C PRO A 77 0.99 0.72 -7.29
N LEU A 78 1.01 2.05 -7.39
CA LEU A 78 -0.07 2.94 -6.98
C LEU A 78 -0.58 3.67 -8.22
N VAL A 79 -1.81 3.39 -8.65
CA VAL A 79 -2.39 3.91 -9.88
C VAL A 79 -3.79 4.38 -9.58
N TYR A 80 -4.08 5.63 -9.91
CA TYR A 80 -5.38 6.25 -9.65
C TYR A 80 -5.89 7.07 -10.82
N THR A 81 -7.21 7.07 -10.98
CA THR A 81 -7.95 8.01 -11.83
C THR A 81 -8.79 8.90 -10.91
N LEU A 82 -8.60 10.21 -10.99
CA LEU A 82 -9.44 11.18 -10.28
C LEU A 82 -10.55 11.67 -11.21
N GLU A 83 -11.80 11.34 -10.90
CA GLU A 83 -12.97 11.97 -11.52
C GLU A 83 -13.42 13.12 -10.62
N LEU A 84 -13.12 14.36 -11.02
CA LEU A 84 -13.34 15.55 -10.18
C LEU A 84 -14.82 15.98 -10.13
N ARG A 85 -15.07 17.16 -9.55
CA ARG A 85 -16.44 17.70 -9.39
C ARG A 85 -17.17 17.89 -10.73
N ASP A 86 -18.49 17.86 -10.74
CA ASP A 86 -19.40 17.53 -9.62
C ASP A 86 -19.96 16.10 -9.76
N THR A 87 -21.11 15.81 -9.18
CA THR A 87 -21.79 14.51 -9.28
C THR A 87 -22.84 14.47 -10.41
N GLY A 88 -22.83 15.45 -11.31
CA GLY A 88 -23.68 15.50 -12.51
C GLY A 88 -24.68 16.66 -12.58
N ALA A 89 -24.70 17.58 -11.60
CA ALA A 89 -25.60 18.74 -11.65
C ALA A 89 -25.17 19.73 -12.74
N ALA A 90 -23.87 19.98 -12.85
CA ALA A 90 -23.24 20.75 -13.92
C ALA A 90 -22.42 19.85 -14.87
N GLY A 91 -21.95 18.70 -14.39
CA GLY A 91 -21.16 17.76 -15.16
C GLY A 91 -19.92 18.41 -15.76
N PHE A 92 -19.77 18.32 -17.08
CA PHE A 92 -18.63 18.92 -17.79
C PHE A 92 -18.65 20.46 -17.87
N ILE A 93 -19.79 21.10 -17.60
CA ILE A 93 -19.96 22.56 -17.69
C ILE A 93 -19.95 23.16 -16.28
N LEU A 94 -18.90 22.85 -15.52
CA LEU A 94 -18.77 23.26 -14.12
C LEU A 94 -18.69 24.80 -13.99
N PRO A 95 -19.46 25.44 -13.08
CA PRO A 95 -19.35 26.87 -12.83
C PRO A 95 -17.92 27.30 -12.48
N LYS A 96 -17.50 28.46 -13.00
CA LYS A 96 -16.13 28.97 -12.82
C LYS A 96 -15.77 29.18 -11.33
N GLU A 97 -16.77 29.41 -10.49
CA GLU A 97 -16.64 29.57 -9.05
C GLU A 97 -16.11 28.29 -8.37
N LEU A 98 -16.37 27.12 -8.99
CA LEU A 98 -15.91 25.82 -8.49
C LEU A 98 -14.54 25.41 -9.03
N ILE A 99 -13.90 26.20 -9.91
CA ILE A 99 -12.54 25.89 -10.42
C ILE A 99 -11.55 25.79 -9.27
N ARG A 100 -11.51 26.79 -8.38
CA ARG A 100 -10.55 26.80 -7.26
C ARG A 100 -10.84 25.69 -6.23
N PRO A 101 -12.08 25.48 -5.77
CA PRO A 101 -12.42 24.31 -4.95
C PRO A 101 -12.01 22.97 -5.59
N THR A 102 -12.24 22.80 -6.89
CA THR A 102 -11.89 21.57 -7.60
C THR A 102 -10.37 21.36 -7.69
N ILE A 103 -9.59 22.43 -7.87
CA ILE A 103 -8.12 22.37 -7.79
C ILE A 103 -7.67 21.94 -6.39
N ASN A 104 -8.32 22.46 -5.34
CA ASN A 104 -7.99 22.09 -3.97
C ASN A 104 -8.28 20.61 -3.69
N ASP A 105 -9.40 20.06 -4.16
CA ASP A 105 -9.69 18.63 -4.08
C ASP A 105 -8.53 17.80 -4.66
N ALA A 106 -8.17 18.08 -5.92
CA ALA A 106 -7.09 17.36 -6.61
C ALA A 106 -5.76 17.50 -5.88
N TRP A 107 -5.42 18.71 -5.41
CA TRP A 107 -4.19 18.96 -4.67
C TRP A 107 -4.12 18.19 -3.35
N LEU A 108 -5.21 18.15 -2.57
CA LEU A 108 -5.26 17.44 -1.30
C LEU A 108 -5.04 15.93 -1.49
N ALA A 109 -5.72 15.33 -2.47
CA ALA A 109 -5.53 13.93 -2.82
C ALA A 109 -4.12 13.62 -3.30
N ILE A 110 -3.59 14.39 -4.24
CA ILE A 110 -2.24 14.17 -4.80
C ILE A 110 -1.16 14.39 -3.75
N LYS A 111 -1.31 15.41 -2.88
CA LYS A 111 -0.37 15.67 -1.78
C LYS A 111 -0.37 14.52 -0.77
N TYR A 112 -1.54 13.96 -0.44
CA TYR A 112 -1.63 12.78 0.42
C TYR A 112 -0.86 11.61 -0.19
N LEU A 113 -1.12 11.30 -1.47
CA LEU A 113 -0.45 10.22 -2.19
C LEU A 113 1.07 10.43 -2.27
N GLY A 114 1.53 11.64 -2.57
CA GLY A 114 2.95 11.99 -2.62
C GLY A 114 3.64 11.77 -1.28
N ASN A 115 3.02 12.18 -0.18
CA ASN A 115 3.54 11.93 1.17
C ASN A 115 3.59 10.44 1.49
N HIS A 116 2.56 9.68 1.13
CA HIS A 116 2.53 8.22 1.32
C HIS A 116 3.68 7.53 0.57
N VAL A 117 3.93 7.93 -0.68
CA VAL A 117 5.04 7.43 -1.49
C VAL A 117 6.38 7.70 -0.83
N ILE A 118 6.64 8.95 -0.42
CA ILE A 118 7.89 9.35 0.24
C ILE A 118 8.12 8.54 1.51
N GLN A 119 7.10 8.42 2.36
CA GLN A 119 7.20 7.67 3.63
C GLN A 119 7.47 6.19 3.39
N THR A 120 6.84 5.58 2.39
CA THR A 120 7.06 4.17 2.06
C THR A 120 8.49 3.95 1.56
N SER A 121 8.99 4.79 0.65
CA SER A 121 10.37 4.67 0.15
C SER A 121 11.43 4.83 1.24
N LEU A 122 11.21 5.71 2.22
CA LEU A 122 12.10 5.87 3.36
C LEU A 122 12.12 4.62 4.26
N ARG A 123 10.96 3.98 4.47
CA ARG A 123 10.85 2.75 5.27
C ARG A 123 11.53 1.57 4.57
N ASP A 124 11.33 1.44 3.27
CA ASP A 124 11.94 0.36 2.48
C ASP A 124 13.48 0.48 2.51
N SER A 125 14.01 1.69 2.32
CA SER A 125 15.46 1.96 2.38
C SER A 125 16.05 1.63 3.76
N GLY A 126 15.34 1.95 4.84
CA GLY A 126 15.79 1.64 6.21
C GLY A 126 15.78 0.14 6.50
N ASN A 127 14.76 -0.59 6.02
CA ASN A 127 14.67 -2.03 6.19
C ASN A 127 15.78 -2.78 5.44
N GLU A 128 16.09 -2.38 4.21
CA GLU A 128 17.20 -2.96 3.43
C GLU A 128 18.54 -2.79 4.16
N GLN A 129 18.80 -1.61 4.73
CA GLN A 129 20.02 -1.35 5.49
C GLN A 129 20.12 -2.24 6.75
N ILE A 130 19.02 -2.47 7.46
CA ILE A 130 18.99 -3.38 8.62
C ILE A 130 19.28 -4.82 8.18
N THR A 131 18.66 -5.30 7.09
CA THR A 131 18.91 -6.66 6.60
C THR A 131 20.35 -6.86 6.16
N ALA A 132 20.95 -5.90 5.46
CA ALA A 132 22.36 -5.95 5.06
C ALA A 132 23.30 -5.96 6.27
N THR A 133 22.96 -5.23 7.33
CA THR A 133 23.74 -5.20 8.58
C THR A 133 23.69 -6.55 9.28
N ASN A 134 22.50 -7.13 9.43
CA ASN A 134 22.34 -8.45 10.07
C ASN A 134 23.05 -9.58 9.30
N SER A 135 23.01 -9.56 7.96
CA SER A 135 23.76 -10.53 7.14
C SER A 135 25.27 -10.36 7.24
N ALA A 136 25.77 -9.13 7.32
CA ALA A 136 27.19 -8.87 7.52
C ALA A 136 27.68 -9.31 8.92
N GLU A 137 26.84 -9.19 9.95
CA GLU A 137 27.14 -9.70 11.29
C GLU A 137 27.16 -11.24 11.33
N GLU A 138 26.22 -11.92 10.67
CA GLU A 138 26.19 -13.38 10.56
C GLU A 138 27.38 -13.95 9.77
N GLU A 139 27.84 -13.29 8.71
CA GLU A 139 29.06 -13.69 7.96
C GLU A 139 30.36 -13.44 8.75
N SER A 140 30.34 -12.60 9.78
CA SER A 140 31.51 -12.28 10.61
C SER A 140 31.74 -13.25 11.79
N VAL A 141 30.86 -14.23 11.99
CA VAL A 141 31.02 -15.25 13.04
C VAL A 141 32.19 -16.16 12.67
N VAL A 142 33.37 -15.83 13.20
CA VAL A 142 34.58 -16.67 13.13
C VAL A 142 34.28 -18.02 13.78
N THR A 143 34.34 -19.09 12.99
CA THR A 143 34.30 -20.47 13.48
C THR A 143 35.51 -20.72 14.38
N ILE A 144 35.27 -20.78 15.68
CA ILE A 144 36.24 -21.28 16.64
C ILE A 144 36.26 -22.81 16.48
N GLU A 145 37.29 -23.32 15.79
CA GLU A 145 37.56 -24.76 15.73
C GLU A 145 37.76 -25.30 17.17
N PRO A 146 37.10 -26.39 17.58
CA PRO A 146 37.30 -26.96 18.89
C PRO A 146 38.69 -27.61 18.97
N ASP A 147 39.51 -27.14 19.92
CA ASP A 147 40.81 -27.72 20.23
C ASP A 147 40.65 -29.19 20.68
N ALA A 148 41.39 -30.08 20.04
CA ALA A 148 41.31 -31.51 20.26
C ALA A 148 42.20 -31.93 21.46
N SER A 149 41.58 -32.30 22.57
CA SER A 149 42.23 -33.17 23.58
C SER A 149 41.24 -34.16 24.21
N PRO A 150 41.70 -35.39 24.54
CA PRO A 150 40.83 -36.54 24.66
C PRO A 150 40.20 -36.72 26.04
N ALA A 151 39.15 -37.54 26.01
CA ALA A 151 38.20 -37.88 27.06
C ALA A 151 38.77 -38.33 28.41
N VAL A 152 38.01 -38.04 29.48
CA VAL A 152 37.94 -38.87 30.68
C VAL A 152 36.48 -39.21 30.95
N MET A 153 36.17 -40.50 30.94
CA MET A 153 34.87 -41.07 31.34
C MET A 153 34.72 -41.01 32.87
N GLY A 154 33.55 -40.58 33.35
CA GLY A 154 33.15 -40.59 34.76
C GLY A 154 31.67 -40.90 34.88
N GLU A 155 31.33 -41.73 35.86
CA GLU A 155 30.17 -42.62 35.95
C GLU A 155 28.77 -41.96 36.04
N ALA A 156 27.78 -42.79 35.67
CA ALA A 156 26.35 -42.51 35.81
C ALA A 156 25.90 -42.50 37.28
N VAL A 157 24.99 -41.59 37.62
CA VAL A 157 24.10 -41.73 38.78
C VAL A 157 22.67 -41.50 38.32
N LEU A 158 21.88 -42.58 38.40
CA LEU A 158 20.43 -42.60 38.34
C LEU A 158 19.86 -41.95 39.60
N VAL A 159 18.90 -41.02 39.45
CA VAL A 159 17.92 -40.73 40.50
C VAL A 159 16.54 -40.69 39.86
N GLU A 160 15.63 -41.47 40.44
CA GLU A 160 14.26 -41.70 40.02
C GLU A 160 13.32 -40.52 40.29
N ARG A 161 12.12 -40.70 39.73
CA ARG A 161 10.94 -39.84 39.57
C ARG A 161 10.36 -39.24 40.86
N GLU A 162 9.62 -38.15 40.70
CA GLU A 162 8.20 -38.08 41.12
C GLU A 162 7.43 -37.02 40.34
N GLU A 163 6.31 -37.44 39.73
CA GLU A 163 5.21 -36.58 39.27
C GLU A 163 4.42 -36.08 40.48
N THR A 164 3.93 -34.84 40.44
CA THR A 164 2.57 -34.52 40.92
C THR A 164 2.00 -33.29 40.20
N THR A 165 0.80 -33.50 39.68
CA THR A 165 -0.28 -32.55 39.34
C THR A 165 -0.58 -31.61 40.53
N GLU A 166 -1.20 -30.43 40.41
CA GLU A 166 -2.55 -30.16 39.89
C GLU A 166 -2.83 -28.64 39.92
N ALA A 167 -3.91 -28.28 39.24
CA ALA A 167 -4.45 -26.95 38.98
C ALA A 167 -4.89 -26.12 40.20
N ALA A 168 -4.91 -24.80 39.98
CA ALA A 168 -6.00 -23.88 40.36
C ALA A 168 -5.95 -22.64 39.44
#